data_AF-A0A494ZZZ2-F1
#
_entry.id   AF-A0A494ZZZ2-F1
#
_cell.length_a   1.000
_cell.length_b   1.000
_cell.length_c   1.000
_cell.angle_alpha   90.00
_cell.angle_beta   90.00
_cell.angle_gamma   90.00
#
_symmetry.space_group_name_H-M   'P 1'
#
loop_
_entity.id
_entity.type
_entity.pdbx_description
1 polymer ?
#
loop_
_entity_poly.entity_id
_entity_poly.type
_entity_poly.pdbx_seq_one_letter_code
_entity_poly.pdbx_strand_id
1 'polypeptide(L)' 'MQNNLFQQAKNAVNNIMNMNGNADENEKQAAQNAIQSAYNEASPEEKQQLQQLEQQLRQHNQLK' A
#
# COMPACT_ATOMS: atom_id res chain seq x y z
N MET A 1 -10.36 10.92 12.79
CA MET A 1 -9.21 10.00 12.94
C MET A 1 -8.42 9.96 11.63
N GLN A 2 -7.63 10.99 11.33
CA GLN A 2 -6.96 11.14 10.02
C GLN A 2 -5.56 10.50 9.95
N ASN A 3 -4.96 10.14 11.09
CA ASN A 3 -3.55 9.77 11.15
C ASN A 3 -3.20 8.29 10.85
N ASN A 4 -4.14 7.49 10.36
CA ASN A 4 -3.94 6.05 10.21
C ASN A 4 -3.99 5.53 8.77
N LEU A 5 -4.38 6.34 7.78
CA LEU A 5 -4.48 5.86 6.39
C LEU A 5 -3.11 5.56 5.79
N PHE A 6 -2.14 6.47 5.96
CA PHE A 6 -0.76 6.23 5.52
C PHE A 6 -0.16 5.00 6.20
N GLN A 7 -0.39 4.85 7.50
CA GLN A 7 0.09 3.68 8.24
C GLN A 7 -0.61 2.39 7.81
N GLN A 8 -1.91 2.43 7.50
CA GLN A 8 -2.64 1.27 6.94
C GLN A 8 -2.09 0.89 5.57
N ALA A 9 -1.88 1.85 4.68
CA ALA A 9 -1.30 1.62 3.36
C ALA A 9 0.08 0.98 3.49
N LYS A 10 0.96 1.57 4.31
CA LYS A 10 2.30 1.06 4.57
C LYS A 10 2.29 -0.34 5.19
N ASN A 11 1.44 -0.59 6.18
CA ASN A 11 1.33 -1.91 6.82
C ASN A 11 0.82 -2.97 5.83
N ALA A 12 -0.20 -2.67 5.04
CA ALA A 12 -0.74 -3.60 4.06
C ALA A 12 0.31 -3.98 3.01
N VAL A 13 1.04 -3.00 2.48
CA VAL A 13 2.14 -3.21 1.53
C VAL A 13 3.29 -4.01 2.15
N ASN A 14 3.68 -3.70 3.39
CA ASN A 14 4.68 -4.48 4.12
C ASN A 14 4.25 -5.92 4.38
N ASN A 15 2.96 -6.16 4.66
CA ASN A 15 2.42 -7.50 4.86
C ASN A 15 2.56 -8.32 3.58
N ILE A 16 2.18 -7.72 2.45
CA ILE A 16 2.24 -8.36 1.13
C ILE A 16 3.69 -8.65 0.71
N MET A 17 4.60 -7.70 0.96
CA MET A 17 6.04 -7.92 0.73
C MET A 17 6.59 -9.03 1.62
N ASN A 18 6.22 -9.08 2.91
CA ASN A 18 6.63 -10.17 3.82
C ASN A 18 6.10 -11.53 3.38
N MET A 19 4.91 -11.58 2.80
CA MET A 19 4.31 -12.82 2.31
C MET A 19 4.93 -13.32 0.99
N ASN A 20 5.94 -12.63 0.45
CA ASN A 20 6.77 -13.08 -0.67
C ASN A 20 5.96 -13.67 -1.86
N GLY A 21 4.87 -12.99 -2.24
CA GLY A 21 4.00 -13.38 -3.35
C GLY A 21 2.78 -14.22 -2.95
N ASN A 22 2.68 -14.63 -1.69
CA ASN A 22 1.57 -15.45 -1.18
C ASN A 22 0.39 -14.63 -0.61
N ALA A 23 0.41 -13.31 -0.78
CA ALA A 23 -0.70 -12.46 -0.34
C ALA A 23 -1.98 -12.77 -1.11
N ASP A 24 -3.08 -12.84 -0.38
CA ASP A 24 -4.40 -13.09 -0.94
C ASP A 24 -4.91 -11.86 -1.73
N GLU A 25 -5.87 -12.09 -2.62
CA GLU A 25 -6.50 -11.00 -3.40
C GLU A 25 -7.13 -9.93 -2.49
N ASN A 26 -7.67 -10.34 -1.35
CA ASN A 26 -8.21 -9.42 -0.34
C ASN A 26 -7.15 -8.45 0.19
N GLU A 27 -5.95 -8.93 0.50
CA GLU A 27 -4.87 -8.07 1.00
C GLU A 27 -4.37 -7.12 -0.08
N LYS A 28 -4.26 -7.61 -1.32
CA LYS A 28 -3.89 -6.79 -2.47
C LYS A 28 -4.89 -5.65 -2.69
N GLN A 29 -6.19 -5.94 -2.62
CA GLN A 29 -7.24 -4.93 -2.72
C GLN A 29 -7.24 -3.98 -1.51
N ALA A 30 -7.01 -4.48 -0.30
CA ALA A 30 -6.91 -3.65 0.89
C ALA A 30 -5.73 -2.68 0.81
N ALA A 31 -4.56 -3.16 0.36
CA ALA A 31 -3.37 -2.32 0.15
C ALA A 31 -3.62 -1.24 -0.91
N GLN A 32 -4.22 -1.59 -2.05
CA GLN A 32 -4.59 -0.61 -3.07
C GLN A 32 -5.58 0.44 -2.55
N ASN A 33 -6.67 0.02 -1.91
CA ASN A 33 -7.65 0.94 -1.34
C ASN A 33 -7.04 1.84 -0.27
N ALA A 34 -6.19 1.29 0.60
CA ALA A 34 -5.53 2.04 1.65
C ALA A 34 -4.54 3.07 1.07
N ILE A 35 -3.74 2.69 0.07
CA ILE A 35 -2.86 3.64 -0.64
C ILE A 35 -3.68 4.75 -1.27
N GLN A 36 -4.74 4.42 -2.00
CA GLN A 36 -5.53 5.40 -2.74
C GLN A 36 -6.27 6.38 -1.79
N SER A 37 -6.83 5.85 -0.70
CA SER A 37 -7.46 6.66 0.36
C SER A 37 -6.43 7.54 1.06
N ALA A 38 -5.29 6.97 1.44
CA ALA A 38 -4.19 7.71 2.02
C ALA A 38 -3.70 8.80 1.05
N TYR A 39 -3.61 8.53 -0.25
CA TYR A 39 -3.12 9.49 -1.25
C TYR A 39 -4.02 10.72 -1.41
N ASN A 40 -5.33 10.54 -1.19
CA ASN A 40 -6.29 11.64 -1.24
C ASN A 40 -6.19 12.56 -0.02
N GLU A 41 -5.92 12.02 1.17
CA GLU A 41 -5.80 12.79 2.42
C GLU A 41 -4.34 13.16 2.78
N ALA A 42 -3.36 12.57 2.11
CA ALA A 42 -1.93 12.74 2.38
C ALA A 42 -1.37 14.10 1.96
N SER A 43 -0.36 14.54 2.70
CA SER A 43 0.48 15.69 2.35
C SER A 43 1.33 15.39 1.11
N PRO A 44 1.87 16.41 0.40
CA PRO A 44 2.71 16.19 -0.79
C PRO A 44 3.88 15.23 -0.57
N GLU A 45 4.51 15.31 0.60
CA GLU A 45 5.61 14.43 1.01
C GLU A 45 5.14 12.97 1.21
N GLU A 46 4.00 12.79 1.87
CA GLU A 46 3.39 11.48 2.08
C GLU A 46 2.92 10.86 0.76
N LYS A 47 2.41 11.67 -0.18
CA LYS A 47 2.04 11.22 -1.53
C LYS A 47 3.23 10.63 -2.28
N GLN A 48 4.42 11.24 -2.18
CA GLN A 48 5.63 10.68 -2.77
C GLN A 48 5.97 9.31 -2.17
N GLN A 49 5.85 9.16 -0.85
CA GLN A 49 6.07 7.87 -0.19
C GLN A 49 5.02 6.82 -0.57
N LEU A 50 3.74 7.21 -0.64
CA LEU A 50 2.65 6.34 -1.08
C LEU A 50 2.83 5.87 -2.52
N GLN A 51 3.31 6.75 -3.40
CA GLN A 51 3.59 6.41 -4.80
C GLN A 51 4.70 5.35 -4.92
N GLN A 52 5.75 5.44 -4.09
CA GLN A 52 6.78 4.40 -4.03
C GLN A 52 6.22 3.08 -3.48
N LEU A 53 5.42 3.13 -2.42
CA LEU A 53 4.77 1.95 -1.85
C LEU A 53 3.85 1.27 -2.88
N GLU A 54 3.11 2.03 -3.68
CA GLU A 54 2.26 1.51 -4.75
C GLU A 54 3.08 0.80 -5.83
N GLN A 55 4.19 1.40 -6.27
CA GLN A 55 5.07 0.75 -7.25
C GLN A 55 5.65 -0.56 -6.73
N GLN A 56 6.10 -0.59 -5.48
CA GLN A 56 6.60 -1.81 -4.83
C GLN A 56 5.52 -2.88 -4.76
N LEU A 57 4.31 -2.50 -4.33
CA LEU A 57 3.17 -3.41 -4.30
C LEU A 57 2.87 -4.00 -5.69
N ARG A 58 2.84 -3.15 -6.73
CA ARG A 58 2.54 -3.59 -8.10
C ARG A 58 3.63 -4.51 -8.66
N GLN A 59 4.91 -4.19 -8.44
CA GLN A 59 6.02 -5.07 -8.84
C GLN A 59 5.92 -6.44 -8.16
N HIS A 60 5.73 -6.45 -6.84
CA HIS A 60 5.64 -7.69 -6.07
C HIS A 60 4.42 -8.54 -6.46
N ASN A 61 3.32 -7.88 -6.80
CA ASN A 61 2.09 -8.54 -7.24
C ASN A 61 2.17 -9.06 -8.68
N GLN A 62 2.97 -8.44 -9.54
CA GLN A 62 3.21 -8.85 -10.93
C GLN A 62 4.25 -9.97 -11.06
N LEU A 63 5.11 -10.18 -10.07
CA LEU A 63 6.13 -11.24 -10.05
C LEU A 63 5.56 -12.65 -9.75
N LYS A 64 4.27 -12.90 -10.00
CA LYS A 64 3.67 -14.25 -9.90
C LYS A 64 3.86 -15.05 -11.18
#